data_AF-A0A091RT12-F1
#
_entry.id   AF-A0A091RT12-F1
#
_cell.length_a   1.000
_cell.length_b   1.000
_cell.length_c   1.000
_cell.angle_alpha   90.00
_cell.angle_beta   90.00
_cell.angle_gamma   90.00
#
_symmetry.space_group_name_H-M   'P 1'
#
loop_
_entity.id
_entity.type
_entity.pdbx_description
1 polymer ?
#
loop_
_entity_poly.entity_id
_entity_poly.type
_entity_poly.pdbx_seq_one_letter_code
_entity_poly.pdbx_strand_id
1 'polypeptide(L)'
;SFGIMSAIQNEFEASLESAAHMEEDQDEASELHLERRSLVLQFLHSTLSLQHLQHLRDKLELLKKSSFYLEIEPKQVVVRDQNQETYHTDIFQLINPIQLLKMKKVGKSQTQIQLSLLAELLEELQRGREELSSYAETRDTPTFLSQWDLIMQRMSQLSEFLEELLSLQTPGQLHMKHPLLLPFEAQRWGAALPAIGLSLSTKPPLLFDREKSFAGQDWAKLQWSADKREPLAEQYELHVTLLTSGGPGEPGYRRLQLVPSSTCLVRGLQPGRGYEFTVRRSDAGTLVFQSW
;
A
#
# COMPACT_ATOMS: atom_id res chain seq x y z
N SER A 1 -61.39 -54.42 37.18
CA SER A 1 -60.29 -54.46 36.22
C SER A 1 -60.38 -53.21 35.35
N PHE A 2 -59.77 -52.09 35.76
CA PHE A 2 -59.70 -50.82 35.01
C PHE A 2 -58.66 -49.91 35.70
N GLY A 3 -57.39 -50.31 35.69
CA GLY A 3 -56.33 -49.56 36.37
C GLY A 3 -54.97 -49.57 35.67
N ILE A 4 -54.84 -50.25 34.52
CA ILE A 4 -53.55 -50.41 33.81
C ILE A 4 -53.52 -49.60 32.50
N MET A 5 -54.66 -49.13 31.98
CA MET A 5 -54.70 -48.39 30.71
C MET A 5 -54.38 -46.89 30.83
N SER A 6 -54.42 -46.30 32.02
CA SER A 6 -54.18 -44.85 32.20
C SER A 6 -52.70 -44.47 32.35
N ALA A 7 -51.85 -45.39 32.80
CA ALA A 7 -50.42 -45.12 33.00
C ALA A 7 -49.63 -45.19 31.68
N ILE A 8 -50.02 -46.09 30.77
CA ILE A 8 -49.36 -46.29 29.47
C ILE A 8 -49.65 -45.13 28.50
N GLN A 9 -50.81 -44.47 28.63
CA GLN A 9 -51.21 -43.36 27.77
C GLN A 9 -50.49 -42.04 28.13
N ASN A 10 -50.24 -41.80 29.42
CA ASN A 10 -49.44 -40.66 29.88
C ASN A 10 -47.95 -40.77 29.50
N GLU A 11 -47.38 -41.98 29.50
CA GLU A 11 -45.99 -42.18 29.04
C GLU A 11 -45.85 -41.97 27.52
N PHE A 12 -46.87 -42.32 26.73
CA PHE A 12 -46.88 -42.11 25.29
C PHE A 12 -47.07 -40.64 24.91
N GLU A 13 -47.98 -39.91 25.58
CA GLU A 13 -48.19 -38.47 25.37
C GLU A 13 -46.96 -37.64 25.78
N ALA A 14 -46.33 -37.95 26.92
CA ALA A 14 -45.10 -37.29 27.33
C ALA A 14 -43.91 -37.59 26.39
N SER A 15 -43.86 -38.81 25.82
CA SER A 15 -42.84 -39.17 24.83
C SER A 15 -43.08 -38.54 23.46
N LEU A 16 -44.34 -38.26 23.09
CA LEU A 16 -44.73 -37.55 21.87
C LEU A 16 -44.49 -36.05 21.98
N GLU A 17 -44.82 -35.42 23.12
CA GLU A 17 -44.48 -34.00 23.38
C GLU A 17 -42.97 -33.79 23.47
N SER A 18 -42.23 -34.72 24.09
CA SER A 18 -40.77 -34.67 24.11
C SER A 18 -40.15 -34.88 22.73
N ALA A 19 -40.75 -35.69 21.86
CA ALA A 19 -40.27 -35.88 20.49
C ALA A 19 -40.59 -34.66 19.61
N ALA A 20 -41.78 -34.07 19.77
CA ALA A 20 -42.19 -32.87 19.05
C ALA A 20 -41.33 -31.65 19.42
N HIS A 21 -41.01 -31.46 20.70
CA HIS A 21 -40.10 -30.39 21.12
C HIS A 21 -38.65 -30.59 20.63
N MET A 22 -38.18 -31.84 20.54
CA MET A 22 -36.87 -32.15 19.99
C MET A 22 -36.79 -31.93 18.46
N GLU A 23 -37.91 -32.10 17.75
CA GLU A 23 -38.00 -31.81 16.31
C GLU A 23 -38.08 -30.30 16.04
N GLU A 24 -38.87 -29.53 16.81
CA GLU A 24 -38.93 -28.05 16.72
C GLU A 24 -37.58 -27.40 17.07
N ASP A 25 -36.92 -27.81 18.16
CA ASP A 25 -35.60 -27.29 18.54
C ASP A 25 -34.51 -27.60 17.49
N GLN A 26 -34.63 -28.74 16.79
CA GLN A 26 -33.71 -29.12 15.72
C GLN A 26 -33.94 -28.30 14.44
N ASP A 27 -35.19 -27.98 14.12
CA ASP A 27 -35.53 -27.17 12.95
C ASP A 27 -35.11 -25.72 13.17
N GLU A 28 -35.36 -25.14 14.36
CA GLU A 28 -34.89 -23.80 14.73
C GLU A 28 -33.35 -23.69 14.72
N ALA A 29 -32.65 -24.68 15.28
CA ALA A 29 -31.18 -24.71 15.25
C ALA A 29 -30.63 -24.84 13.82
N SER A 30 -31.32 -25.58 12.95
CA SER A 30 -30.97 -25.73 11.54
C SER A 30 -31.16 -24.43 10.76
N GLU A 31 -32.29 -23.74 10.95
CA GLU A 31 -32.57 -22.43 10.34
C GLU A 31 -31.55 -21.37 10.80
N LEU A 32 -31.31 -21.27 12.11
CA LEU A 32 -30.33 -20.35 12.68
C LEU A 32 -28.91 -20.61 12.17
N HIS A 33 -28.55 -21.87 12.00
CA HIS A 33 -27.27 -22.26 11.41
C HIS A 33 -27.16 -21.83 9.95
N LEU A 34 -28.20 -22.03 9.14
CA LEU A 34 -28.22 -21.60 7.73
C LEU A 34 -28.11 -20.08 7.60
N GLU A 35 -28.86 -19.34 8.42
CA GLU A 35 -28.82 -17.88 8.46
C GLU A 35 -27.40 -17.39 8.81
N ARG A 36 -26.84 -17.85 9.92
CA ARG A 36 -25.50 -17.46 10.38
C ARG A 36 -24.41 -17.85 9.38
N ARG A 37 -24.49 -19.05 8.80
CA ARG A 37 -23.58 -19.49 7.74
C ARG A 37 -23.69 -18.60 6.49
N SER A 38 -24.90 -18.16 6.14
CA SER A 38 -25.10 -17.24 5.02
C SER A 38 -24.42 -15.90 5.26
N LEU A 39 -24.43 -15.37 6.50
CA LEU A 39 -23.73 -14.14 6.87
C LEU A 39 -22.21 -14.27 6.69
N VAL A 40 -21.62 -15.39 7.13
CA VAL A 40 -20.19 -15.67 6.95
C VAL A 40 -19.84 -15.74 5.46
N LEU A 41 -20.63 -16.48 4.66
CA LEU A 41 -20.40 -16.58 3.22
C LEU A 41 -20.55 -15.23 2.52
N GLN A 42 -21.55 -14.44 2.89
CA GLN A 42 -21.73 -13.09 2.35
C GLN A 42 -20.50 -12.23 2.61
N PHE A 43 -20.00 -12.22 3.85
CA PHE A 43 -18.79 -11.50 4.22
C PHE A 43 -17.54 -11.95 3.43
N LEU A 44 -17.37 -13.26 3.23
CA LEU A 44 -16.29 -13.85 2.44
C LEU A 44 -16.37 -13.54 0.94
N HIS A 45 -17.57 -13.32 0.41
CA HIS A 45 -17.80 -13.04 -1.01
C HIS A 45 -17.87 -11.54 -1.33
N SER A 46 -18.22 -10.69 -0.36
CA SER A 46 -18.22 -9.23 -0.53
C SER A 46 -16.95 -8.59 0.02
N THR A 47 -16.78 -8.61 1.34
CA THR A 47 -15.78 -7.83 2.07
C THR A 47 -14.39 -8.43 1.89
N LEU A 48 -14.25 -9.74 2.11
CA LEU A 48 -13.01 -10.50 1.95
C LEU A 48 -12.99 -11.37 0.68
N SER A 49 -13.52 -10.82 -0.41
CA SER A 49 -13.49 -11.51 -1.70
C SER A 49 -12.04 -11.76 -2.15
N LEU A 50 -11.78 -12.91 -2.79
CA LEU A 50 -10.44 -13.24 -3.30
C LEU A 50 -9.93 -12.19 -4.29
N GLN A 51 -10.82 -11.64 -5.12
CA GLN A 51 -10.48 -10.58 -6.06
C GLN A 51 -10.05 -9.29 -5.35
N HIS A 52 -10.74 -8.92 -4.27
CA HIS A 52 -10.38 -7.76 -3.47
C HIS A 52 -9.02 -7.97 -2.79
N LEU A 53 -8.78 -9.11 -2.13
CA LEU A 53 -7.49 -9.42 -1.51
C LEU A 53 -6.35 -9.45 -2.52
N GLN A 54 -6.59 -9.98 -3.73
CA GLN A 54 -5.60 -9.97 -4.80
C GLN A 54 -5.30 -8.54 -5.26
N HIS A 55 -6.31 -7.70 -5.43
CA HIS A 55 -6.12 -6.30 -5.78
C HIS A 55 -5.28 -5.55 -4.72
N LEU A 56 -5.55 -5.78 -3.43
CA LEU A 56 -4.78 -5.19 -2.32
C LEU A 56 -3.33 -5.67 -2.34
N ARG A 57 -3.10 -6.97 -2.63
CA ARG A 57 -1.76 -7.54 -2.81
C ARG A 57 -1.01 -6.88 -3.95
N ASP A 58 -1.63 -6.76 -5.11
CA ASP A 58 -1.01 -6.14 -6.30
C ASP A 58 -0.66 -4.67 -6.02
N LYS A 59 -1.55 -3.95 -5.32
CA LYS A 59 -1.32 -2.57 -4.90
C LYS A 59 -0.15 -2.47 -3.90
N LEU A 60 -0.05 -3.37 -2.93
CA LEU A 60 1.08 -3.42 -2.00
C LEU A 60 2.39 -3.71 -2.73
N GLU A 61 2.40 -4.65 -3.66
CA GLU A 61 3.59 -4.95 -4.47
C GLU A 61 4.01 -3.76 -5.34
N LEU A 62 3.06 -3.00 -5.87
CA LEU A 62 3.33 -1.75 -6.56
C LEU A 62 3.91 -0.69 -5.61
N LEU A 63 3.33 -0.53 -4.42
CA LEU A 63 3.82 0.40 -3.39
C LEU A 63 5.25 0.05 -2.96
N LYS A 64 5.56 -1.23 -2.76
CA LYS A 64 6.92 -1.70 -2.44
C LYS A 64 7.91 -1.27 -3.51
N LYS A 65 7.55 -1.37 -4.80
CA LYS A 65 8.38 -0.98 -5.96
C LYS A 65 8.38 0.51 -6.27
N SER A 66 7.59 1.30 -5.54
CA SER A 66 7.46 2.73 -5.77
C SER A 66 8.59 3.51 -5.12
N SER A 67 8.74 4.76 -5.54
CA SER A 67 9.67 5.72 -4.93
C SER A 67 8.90 6.70 -4.07
N PHE A 68 9.43 7.02 -2.90
CA PHE A 68 8.80 7.88 -1.90
C PHE A 68 9.61 9.17 -1.76
N TYR A 69 8.94 10.31 -1.73
CA TYR A 69 9.52 11.64 -1.70
C TYR A 69 8.95 12.45 -0.55
N LEU A 70 9.72 13.44 -0.07
CA LEU A 70 9.20 14.48 0.81
C LEU A 70 8.49 15.54 -0.03
N GLU A 71 7.24 15.80 0.30
CA GLU A 71 6.54 16.99 -0.13
C GLU A 71 6.56 18.03 0.98
N ILE A 72 6.89 19.26 0.58
CA ILE A 72 7.03 20.39 1.48
C ILE A 72 6.10 21.48 1.00
N GLU A 73 5.18 21.88 1.87
CA GLU A 73 4.22 22.94 1.59
C GLU A 73 4.34 24.08 2.61
N PRO A 74 4.23 25.35 2.17
CA PRO A 74 4.08 25.80 0.78
C PRO A 74 5.41 25.78 0.00
N LYS A 75 5.36 25.65 -1.34
CA LYS A 75 6.55 25.67 -2.21
C LYS A 75 7.22 27.04 -2.30
N GLN A 76 6.44 28.11 -2.14
CA GLN A 76 6.88 29.49 -2.23
C GLN A 76 6.46 30.22 -0.97
N VAL A 77 7.35 31.03 -0.42
CA VAL A 77 7.10 31.83 0.78
C VAL A 77 7.48 33.28 0.55
N VAL A 78 6.79 34.18 1.23
CA VAL A 78 7.07 35.62 1.18
C VAL A 78 8.01 35.97 2.33
N VAL A 79 9.20 36.47 1.99
CA VAL A 79 10.23 36.90 2.93
C VAL A 79 10.32 38.42 2.91
N ARG A 80 10.52 39.03 4.08
CA ARG A 80 10.88 40.45 4.19
C ARG A 80 12.39 40.58 4.38
N ASP A 81 13.02 41.44 3.59
CA ASP A 81 14.45 41.73 3.71
C ASP A 81 14.73 42.79 4.81
N GLN A 82 16.01 43.16 4.96
CA GLN A 82 16.43 44.17 5.93
C GLN A 82 15.95 45.59 5.57
N ASN A 83 15.59 45.84 4.30
CA ASN A 83 15.07 47.11 3.79
C ASN A 83 13.53 47.19 3.85
N GLN A 84 12.87 46.18 4.45
CA GLN A 84 11.42 46.02 4.50
C GLN A 84 10.73 45.68 3.18
N GLU A 85 11.49 45.35 2.14
CA GLU A 85 10.94 44.86 0.88
C GLU A 85 10.53 43.39 0.99
N THR A 86 9.36 43.06 0.45
CA THR A 86 8.82 41.70 0.41
C THR A 86 9.12 41.05 -0.92
N TYR A 87 9.70 39.85 -0.91
CA TYR A 87 9.93 39.05 -2.12
C TYR A 87 9.48 37.61 -1.93
N HIS A 88 9.14 36.95 -3.04
CA HIS A 88 8.83 35.52 -3.07
C HIS A 88 10.13 34.74 -3.22
N THR A 89 10.30 33.71 -2.41
CA THR A 89 11.41 32.75 -2.56
C THR A 89 10.92 31.32 -2.40
N ASP A 90 11.68 30.41 -2.99
CA ASP A 90 11.45 28.98 -2.86
C ASP A 90 11.79 28.51 -1.44
N ILE A 91 10.90 27.72 -0.84
CA ILE A 91 11.09 27.18 0.51
C ILE A 91 12.39 26.37 0.63
N PHE A 92 12.84 25.71 -0.45
CA PHE A 92 14.08 24.94 -0.45
C PHE A 92 15.34 25.78 -0.23
N GLN A 93 15.31 27.07 -0.53
CA GLN A 93 16.44 27.97 -0.26
C GLN A 93 16.60 28.28 1.24
N LEU A 94 15.54 28.08 2.01
CA LEU A 94 15.44 28.47 3.41
C LEU A 94 15.55 27.27 4.37
N ILE A 95 15.27 26.07 3.86
CA ILE A 95 15.32 24.85 4.65
C ILE A 95 16.75 24.56 5.07
N ASN A 96 16.93 24.25 6.36
CA ASN A 96 18.18 23.74 6.88
C ASN A 96 18.47 22.35 6.29
N PRO A 97 19.57 22.16 5.53
CA PRO A 97 19.88 20.88 4.90
C PRO A 97 20.06 19.72 5.89
N ILE A 98 20.55 20.00 7.10
CA ILE A 98 20.73 18.99 8.16
C ILE A 98 19.36 18.52 8.69
N GLN A 99 18.42 19.45 8.86
CA GLN A 99 17.07 19.10 9.30
C GLN A 99 16.30 18.35 8.20
N LEU A 100 16.46 18.75 6.95
CA LEU A 100 15.91 18.02 5.81
C LEU A 100 16.42 16.58 5.77
N LEU A 101 17.73 16.37 5.93
CA LEU A 101 18.31 15.03 5.97
C LEU A 101 17.76 14.18 7.13
N LYS A 102 17.52 14.78 8.30
CA LYS A 102 16.86 14.10 9.42
C LYS A 102 15.42 13.71 9.07
N MET A 103 14.65 14.61 8.44
CA MET A 103 13.29 14.32 8.01
C MET A 103 13.24 13.24 6.94
N LYS A 104 14.22 13.18 6.03
CA LYS A 104 14.36 12.06 5.08
C LYS A 104 14.57 10.72 5.81
N LYS A 105 15.35 10.69 6.90
CA LYS A 105 15.52 9.47 7.71
C LYS A 105 14.22 9.07 8.42
N VAL A 106 13.51 10.03 9.00
CA VAL A 106 12.20 9.79 9.64
C VAL A 106 11.19 9.26 8.62
N GLY A 107 11.08 9.93 7.47
CA GLY A 107 10.23 9.49 6.37
C GLY A 107 10.58 8.07 5.92
N LYS A 108 11.87 7.74 5.80
CA LYS A 108 12.30 6.39 5.43
C LYS A 108 11.83 5.35 6.44
N SER A 109 12.06 5.59 7.74
CA SER A 109 11.60 4.69 8.79
C SER A 109 10.08 4.53 8.77
N GLN A 110 9.33 5.63 8.62
CA GLN A 110 7.87 5.60 8.54
C GLN A 110 7.38 4.81 7.33
N THR A 111 7.96 5.02 6.14
CA THR A 111 7.64 4.24 4.95
C THR A 111 7.92 2.75 5.15
N GLN A 112 9.04 2.39 5.77
CA GLN A 112 9.37 0.99 6.03
C GLN A 112 8.35 0.35 7.00
N ILE A 113 8.01 1.04 8.09
CA ILE A 113 7.00 0.58 9.04
C ILE A 113 5.65 0.42 8.35
N GLN A 114 5.22 1.41 7.57
CA GLN A 114 3.96 1.39 6.82
C GLN A 114 3.90 0.21 5.85
N LEU A 115 4.96 -0.04 5.08
CA LEU A 115 5.02 -1.18 4.14
C LEU A 115 5.00 -2.53 4.85
N SER A 116 5.67 -2.66 6.00
CA SER A 116 5.62 -3.88 6.81
C SER A 116 4.23 -4.10 7.40
N LEU A 117 3.63 -3.07 7.99
CA LEU A 117 2.29 -3.15 8.58
C LEU A 117 1.23 -3.50 7.53
N LEU A 118 1.30 -2.91 6.33
CA LEU A 118 0.42 -3.29 5.22
C LEU A 118 0.59 -4.77 4.81
N ALA A 119 1.80 -5.30 4.86
CA ALA A 119 2.06 -6.70 4.54
C ALA A 119 1.49 -7.64 5.61
N GLU A 120 1.71 -7.33 6.88
CA GLU A 120 1.19 -8.08 8.03
C GLU A 120 -0.34 -8.08 8.05
N LEU A 121 -0.98 -6.91 7.90
CA LEU A 121 -2.44 -6.80 7.82
C LEU A 121 -3.02 -7.63 6.67
N LEU A 122 -2.38 -7.61 5.50
CA LEU A 122 -2.85 -8.41 4.36
C LEU A 122 -2.73 -9.92 4.62
N GLU A 123 -1.67 -10.36 5.29
CA GLU A 123 -1.49 -11.76 5.69
C GLU A 123 -2.54 -12.18 6.73
N GLU A 124 -2.83 -11.32 7.72
CA GLU A 124 -3.89 -11.55 8.70
C GLU A 124 -5.27 -11.65 8.04
N LEU A 125 -5.55 -10.82 7.04
CA LEU A 125 -6.79 -10.89 6.26
C LEU A 125 -6.91 -12.19 5.47
N GLN A 126 -5.83 -12.66 4.85
CA GLN A 126 -5.80 -13.93 4.12
C GLN A 126 -6.03 -15.11 5.06
N ARG A 127 -5.28 -15.16 6.16
CA ARG A 127 -5.42 -16.21 7.18
C ARG A 127 -6.80 -16.21 7.81
N GLY A 128 -7.32 -15.04 8.18
CA GLY A 128 -8.67 -14.90 8.72
C GLY A 128 -9.76 -15.31 7.73
N ARG A 129 -9.55 -15.06 6.43
CA ARG A 129 -10.44 -15.55 5.39
C ARG A 129 -10.46 -17.08 5.31
N GLU A 130 -9.29 -17.72 5.33
CA GLU A 130 -9.17 -19.19 5.32
C GLU A 130 -9.84 -19.81 6.56
N GLU A 131 -9.62 -19.19 7.72
CA GLU A 131 -10.24 -19.59 8.98
C GLU A 131 -11.77 -19.51 8.92
N LEU A 132 -12.33 -18.38 8.46
CA LEU A 132 -13.78 -18.22 8.28
C LEU A 132 -14.36 -19.17 7.23
N SER A 133 -13.62 -19.48 6.16
CA SER A 133 -14.01 -20.49 5.17
C SER A 133 -14.13 -21.86 5.82
N SER A 134 -13.17 -22.24 6.66
CA SER A 134 -13.19 -23.50 7.39
C SER A 134 -14.40 -23.62 8.33
N TYR A 135 -14.77 -22.54 9.02
CA TYR A 135 -15.99 -22.54 9.84
C TYR A 135 -17.25 -22.70 8.98
N ALA A 136 -17.35 -22.00 7.84
CA ALA A 136 -18.50 -22.09 6.94
C ALA A 136 -18.64 -23.44 6.20
N GLU A 137 -17.54 -24.19 6.08
CA GLU A 137 -17.50 -25.54 5.52
C GLU A 137 -17.87 -26.63 6.56
N THR A 138 -17.87 -26.28 7.85
CA THR A 138 -18.24 -27.20 8.93
C THR A 138 -19.71 -27.61 8.79
N ARG A 139 -19.95 -28.92 8.73
CA ARG A 139 -21.31 -29.50 8.62
C ARG A 139 -21.96 -29.79 9.97
N ASP A 140 -21.20 -29.64 11.04
CA ASP A 140 -21.65 -29.90 12.41
C ASP A 140 -22.30 -28.66 13.01
N THR A 141 -23.63 -28.61 12.91
CA THR A 141 -24.49 -27.52 13.38
C THR A 141 -24.21 -27.09 14.83
N PRO A 142 -24.20 -27.99 15.84
CA PRO A 142 -23.96 -27.59 17.23
C PRO A 142 -22.56 -26.98 17.45
N THR A 143 -21.53 -27.53 16.82
CA THR A 143 -20.17 -26.98 16.92
C THR A 143 -20.10 -25.58 16.33
N PHE A 144 -20.66 -25.37 15.13
CA PHE A 144 -20.70 -24.05 14.50
C PHE A 144 -21.45 -23.02 15.35
N LEU A 145 -22.63 -23.39 15.86
CA LEU A 145 -23.45 -22.47 16.68
C LEU A 145 -22.77 -22.12 18.00
N SER A 146 -22.07 -23.08 18.64
CA SER A 146 -21.31 -22.82 19.88
C SER A 146 -20.12 -21.88 19.67
N GLN A 147 -19.56 -21.82 18.46
CA GLN A 147 -18.44 -20.96 18.11
C GLN A 147 -18.88 -19.61 17.50
N TRP A 148 -20.18 -19.35 17.40
CA TRP A 148 -20.69 -18.18 16.68
C TRP A 148 -20.15 -16.84 17.19
N ASP A 149 -20.06 -16.65 18.51
CA ASP A 149 -19.55 -15.41 19.10
C ASP A 149 -18.08 -15.16 18.70
N LEU A 150 -17.28 -16.24 18.63
CA LEU A 150 -15.90 -16.19 18.16
C LEU A 150 -15.83 -15.84 16.67
N ILE A 151 -16.69 -16.45 15.84
CA ILE A 151 -16.80 -16.16 14.40
C ILE A 151 -17.16 -14.68 14.17
N MET A 152 -18.16 -14.18 14.92
CA MET A 152 -18.58 -12.78 14.86
C MET A 152 -17.47 -11.82 15.29
N GLN A 153 -16.78 -12.11 16.40
CA GLN A 153 -15.63 -11.32 16.84
C GLN A 153 -14.54 -11.30 15.76
N ARG A 154 -14.26 -12.46 15.13
CA ARG A 154 -13.27 -12.56 14.07
C ARG A 154 -13.66 -11.75 12.83
N MET A 155 -14.92 -11.80 12.41
CA MET A 155 -15.43 -10.97 11.31
C MET A 155 -15.30 -9.47 11.60
N SER A 156 -15.61 -9.04 12.83
CA SER A 156 -15.43 -7.64 13.26
C SER A 156 -13.96 -7.23 13.20
N GLN A 157 -13.07 -8.05 13.76
CA GLN A 157 -11.63 -7.78 13.76
C GLN A 157 -11.06 -7.68 12.34
N LEU A 158 -11.47 -8.57 11.43
CA LEU A 158 -11.02 -8.53 10.04
C LEU A 158 -11.56 -7.30 9.29
N SER A 159 -12.73 -6.80 9.67
CA SER A 159 -13.26 -5.55 9.13
C SER A 159 -12.42 -4.36 9.58
N GLU A 160 -12.05 -4.30 10.86
CA GLU A 160 -11.15 -3.26 11.39
C GLU A 160 -9.78 -3.29 10.71
N PHE A 161 -9.20 -4.48 10.53
CA PHE A 161 -7.92 -4.64 9.81
C PHE A 161 -8.02 -4.19 8.35
N LEU A 162 -9.15 -4.45 7.68
CA LEU A 162 -9.35 -3.99 6.32
C LEU A 162 -9.42 -2.46 6.25
N GLU A 163 -10.17 -1.82 7.14
CA GLU A 163 -10.24 -0.35 7.21
C GLU A 163 -8.89 0.28 7.53
N GLU A 164 -8.14 -0.30 8.49
CA GLU A 164 -6.78 0.15 8.81
C GLU A 164 -5.86 0.01 7.58
N LEU A 165 -5.90 -1.13 6.90
CA LEU A 165 -5.13 -1.37 5.69
C LEU A 165 -5.47 -0.32 4.62
N LEU A 166 -6.75 -0.05 4.36
CA LEU A 166 -7.19 0.94 3.38
C LEU A 166 -6.70 2.36 3.73
N SER A 167 -6.76 2.73 5.02
CA SER A 167 -6.27 4.04 5.49
C SER A 167 -4.75 4.22 5.32
N LEU A 168 -4.00 3.12 5.41
CA LEU A 168 -2.54 3.10 5.29
C LEU A 168 -2.04 3.01 3.85
N GLN A 169 -2.90 2.93 2.84
CA GLN A 169 -2.45 2.84 1.43
C GLN A 169 -1.87 4.15 0.89
N THR A 170 -2.24 5.29 1.49
CA THR A 170 -1.69 6.60 1.16
C THR A 170 -0.65 6.99 2.20
N PRO A 171 0.57 7.39 1.80
CA PRO A 171 1.55 7.91 2.75
C PRO A 171 1.00 9.14 3.47
N GLY A 172 1.18 9.17 4.79
CA GLY A 172 0.63 10.22 5.65
C GLY A 172 1.54 11.44 5.81
N GLN A 173 1.06 12.38 6.63
CA GLN A 173 1.85 13.53 7.08
C GLN A 173 3.00 13.10 7.99
N LEU A 174 4.11 13.84 7.93
CA LEU A 174 5.24 13.68 8.82
C LEU A 174 5.14 14.68 9.97
N HIS A 175 5.20 14.16 11.19
CA HIS A 175 5.22 15.02 12.38
C HIS A 175 6.61 15.63 12.58
N MET A 176 6.65 16.96 12.63
CA MET A 176 7.87 17.72 12.89
C MET A 176 7.97 18.09 14.36
N LYS A 177 9.01 17.60 15.05
CA LYS A 177 9.34 18.04 16.42
C LYS A 177 10.11 19.35 16.46
N HIS A 178 10.81 19.69 15.39
CA HIS A 178 11.66 20.88 15.30
C HIS A 178 11.42 21.62 13.98
N PRO A 179 11.56 22.96 13.95
CA PRO A 179 11.41 23.73 12.72
C PRO A 179 12.43 23.29 11.67
N LEU A 180 11.99 23.20 10.41
CA LEU A 180 12.86 22.95 9.26
C LEU A 180 13.76 24.15 8.91
N LEU A 181 13.36 25.34 9.33
CA LEU A 181 14.02 26.60 9.02
C LEU A 181 15.13 26.93 10.02
N LEU A 182 16.12 27.70 9.57
CA LEU A 182 17.16 28.23 10.45
C LEU A 182 16.58 29.32 11.40
N PRO A 183 16.95 29.32 12.69
CA PRO A 183 16.45 30.31 13.65
C PRO A 183 16.75 31.77 13.28
N PHE A 184 17.83 32.01 12.53
CA PHE A 184 18.20 33.36 12.06
C PHE A 184 17.24 33.91 11.01
N GLU A 185 16.55 33.05 10.24
CA GLU A 185 15.54 33.49 9.28
C GLU A 185 14.21 33.81 9.94
N ALA A 186 13.92 33.18 11.10
CA ALA A 186 12.75 33.50 11.92
C ALA A 186 12.76 34.97 12.41
N GLN A 187 13.94 35.60 12.53
CA GLN A 187 14.07 37.03 12.89
C GLN A 187 13.78 37.98 11.71
N ARG A 188 13.89 37.53 10.45
CA ARG A 188 13.45 38.30 9.26
C ARG A 188 11.92 38.31 9.12
N TRP A 189 11.25 37.29 9.65
CA TRP A 189 9.79 37.22 9.75
C TRP A 189 9.32 37.90 11.03
N GLY A 190 9.05 39.19 10.97
CA GLY A 190 8.67 40.00 12.14
C GLY A 190 7.44 39.59 12.96
N ALA A 191 6.79 38.43 12.75
CA ALA A 191 5.76 37.92 13.69
C ALA A 191 5.34 36.44 13.56
N ALA A 192 5.50 35.75 12.43
CA ALA A 192 5.10 34.33 12.35
C ALA A 192 5.82 33.61 11.22
N LEU A 193 6.43 32.45 11.55
CA LEU A 193 6.93 31.52 10.55
C LEU A 193 5.75 30.96 9.73
N PRO A 194 5.89 30.75 8.41
CA PRO A 194 4.88 30.03 7.66
C PRO A 194 4.72 28.63 8.25
N ALA A 195 3.48 28.15 8.39
CA ALA A 195 3.22 26.78 8.81
C ALA A 195 3.71 25.84 7.70
N ILE A 196 4.89 25.25 7.89
CA ILE A 196 5.46 24.30 6.93
C ILE A 196 4.86 22.92 7.20
N GLY A 197 4.15 22.40 6.21
CA GLY A 197 3.69 21.02 6.16
C GLY A 197 4.75 20.12 5.54
N LEU A 198 4.90 18.92 6.12
CA LEU A 198 5.65 17.83 5.51
C LEU A 198 4.75 16.62 5.32
N SER A 199 4.75 16.09 4.12
CA SER A 199 4.08 14.84 3.78
C SER A 199 5.00 13.92 2.99
N LEU A 200 4.66 12.64 2.99
CA LEU A 200 5.24 11.69 2.06
C LEU A 200 4.37 11.63 0.81
N SER A 201 5.00 11.59 -0.35
CA SER A 201 4.31 11.25 -1.60
C SER A 201 4.94 10.04 -2.26
N THR A 202 4.11 9.26 -2.93
CA THR A 202 4.53 8.06 -3.65
C THR A 202 4.46 8.32 -5.14
N LYS A 203 5.54 7.98 -5.85
CA LYS A 203 5.55 7.91 -7.30
C LYS A 203 5.72 6.46 -7.74
N PRO A 204 4.84 5.95 -8.63
CA PRO A 204 4.94 4.59 -9.11
C PRO A 204 6.25 4.36 -9.88
N PRO A 205 6.69 3.09 -10.01
CA PRO A 205 7.87 2.75 -10.80
C PRO A 205 7.72 3.19 -12.26
N LEU A 206 8.83 3.58 -12.88
CA LEU A 206 8.88 3.83 -14.31
C LEU A 206 8.95 2.49 -15.05
N LEU A 207 8.03 2.29 -15.98
CA LEU A 207 7.97 1.06 -16.78
C LEU A 207 8.32 1.38 -18.23
N PHE A 208 9.27 0.64 -18.78
CA PHE A 208 9.56 0.71 -20.22
C PHE A 208 8.39 0.17 -21.01
N ASP A 209 7.97 0.94 -22.01
CA ASP A 209 7.01 0.51 -23.02
C ASP A 209 7.74 -0.39 -24.02
N ARG A 210 7.48 -1.70 -23.92
CA ARG A 210 8.15 -2.71 -24.76
C ARG A 210 7.75 -2.63 -26.24
N GLU A 211 6.58 -2.06 -26.55
CA GLU A 211 6.12 -1.92 -27.93
C GLU A 211 6.76 -0.70 -28.59
N LYS A 212 7.03 0.35 -27.82
CA LYS A 212 7.62 1.60 -28.32
C LYS A 212 9.13 1.70 -28.11
N SER A 213 9.72 0.80 -27.31
CA SER A 213 11.16 0.69 -27.10
C SER A 213 11.73 -0.40 -28.00
N PHE A 214 12.74 -0.05 -28.81
CA PHE A 214 13.37 -0.99 -29.72
C PHE A 214 14.82 -0.62 -30.02
N ALA A 215 15.61 -1.63 -30.39
CA ALA A 215 17.00 -1.47 -30.78
C ALA A 215 17.15 -1.39 -32.30
N GLY A 216 17.98 -0.47 -32.76
CA GLY A 216 18.54 -0.42 -34.10
C GLY A 216 19.96 -0.99 -34.15
N GLN A 217 20.68 -0.73 -35.23
CA GLN A 217 22.03 -1.28 -35.45
C GLN A 217 23.06 -0.77 -34.43
N ASP A 218 23.09 0.54 -34.20
CA ASP A 218 24.04 1.25 -33.33
C ASP A 218 23.33 2.23 -32.37
N TRP A 219 22.02 2.05 -32.18
CA TRP A 219 21.20 2.92 -31.35
C TRP A 219 20.02 2.15 -30.73
N ALA A 220 19.40 2.72 -29.71
CA ALA A 220 18.16 2.23 -29.13
C ALA A 220 17.20 3.40 -28.86
N LYS A 221 15.94 3.23 -29.22
CA LYS A 221 14.86 4.11 -28.77
C LYS A 221 14.22 3.50 -27.55
N LEU A 222 14.11 4.28 -26.49
CA LEU A 222 13.51 3.88 -25.22
C LEU A 222 12.35 4.81 -24.93
N GLN A 223 11.24 4.25 -24.49
CA GLN A 223 10.09 4.98 -24.00
C GLN A 223 9.62 4.37 -22.70
N TRP A 224 9.27 5.19 -21.72
CA TRP A 224 8.78 4.75 -20.43
C TRP A 224 7.56 5.57 -19.99
N SER A 225 6.88 5.12 -18.94
CA SER A 225 5.82 5.90 -18.29
C SER A 225 5.65 5.52 -16.82
N ALA A 226 5.12 6.45 -16.04
CA ALA A 226 4.81 6.37 -14.62
C ALA A 226 3.31 6.16 -14.33
N ASP A 227 2.56 5.54 -15.24
CA ASP A 227 1.08 5.56 -15.30
C ASP A 227 0.51 6.81 -16.03
N LYS A 228 -0.74 6.74 -16.50
CA LYS A 228 -1.35 7.58 -17.56
C LYS A 228 -1.46 9.09 -17.24
N ARG A 229 -1.03 9.54 -16.06
CA ARG A 229 -1.19 10.91 -15.58
C ARG A 229 0.15 11.49 -15.10
N GLU A 230 1.09 11.61 -16.03
CA GLU A 230 2.39 12.24 -15.74
C GLU A 230 2.27 13.78 -15.67
N PRO A 231 2.86 14.43 -14.65
CA PRO A 231 3.04 15.87 -14.65
C PRO A 231 4.07 16.28 -15.72
N LEU A 232 3.83 17.41 -16.39
CA LEU A 232 4.54 17.87 -17.59
C LEU A 232 6.05 18.16 -17.44
N ALA A 233 6.64 18.07 -16.23
CA ALA A 233 7.97 18.62 -15.95
C ALA A 233 8.84 17.73 -15.05
N GLU A 234 8.80 16.40 -15.22
CA GLU A 234 9.76 15.51 -14.55
C GLU A 234 11.04 15.35 -15.38
N GLN A 235 12.19 15.44 -14.71
CA GLN A 235 13.48 15.07 -15.29
C GLN A 235 13.83 13.64 -14.91
N TYR A 236 14.40 12.92 -15.87
CA TYR A 236 14.82 11.54 -15.72
C TYR A 236 16.32 11.40 -15.87
N GLU A 237 16.87 10.33 -15.32
CA GLU A 237 18.23 9.91 -15.54
C GLU A 237 18.24 8.49 -16.11
N LEU A 238 18.89 8.35 -17.25
CA LEU A 238 19.10 7.09 -17.93
C LEU A 238 20.52 6.60 -17.69
N HIS A 239 20.63 5.41 -17.12
CA HIS A 239 21.86 4.67 -16.93
C HIS A 239 21.95 3.62 -18.02
N VAL A 240 23.07 3.59 -18.74
CA VAL A 240 23.38 2.60 -19.77
C VAL A 240 24.59 1.82 -19.31
N THR A 241 24.42 0.51 -19.14
CA THR A 241 25.49 -0.40 -18.73
C THR A 241 25.70 -1.44 -19.83
N LEU A 242 26.95 -1.64 -20.25
CA LEU A 242 27.30 -2.73 -21.17
C LEU A 242 27.42 -4.04 -20.37
N LEU A 243 26.63 -5.05 -20.73
CA LEU A 243 26.60 -6.35 -20.06
C LEU A 243 27.76 -7.26 -20.49
N THR A 244 28.20 -7.14 -21.73
CA THR A 244 29.28 -7.96 -22.29
C THR A 244 30.61 -7.23 -22.13
N SER A 245 31.35 -7.47 -21.04
CA SER A 245 32.76 -7.07 -20.98
C SER A 245 33.58 -8.01 -21.88
N GLY A 246 34.22 -7.45 -22.89
CA GLY A 246 35.18 -8.16 -23.72
C GLY A 246 36.48 -8.34 -22.92
N GLY A 247 36.52 -9.34 -22.05
CA GLY A 247 37.73 -9.78 -21.35
C GLY A 247 38.13 -8.95 -20.12
N PRO A 248 39.11 -9.44 -19.33
CA PRO A 248 39.48 -8.94 -18.00
C PRO A 248 40.15 -7.55 -17.95
N GLY A 249 40.11 -6.78 -19.05
CA GLY A 249 40.73 -5.45 -19.16
C GLY A 249 39.87 -4.38 -19.82
N GLU A 250 38.64 -4.68 -20.26
CA GLU A 250 37.73 -3.63 -20.76
C GLU A 250 37.09 -2.88 -19.58
N PRO A 251 37.30 -1.56 -19.44
CA PRO A 251 36.60 -0.77 -18.43
C PRO A 251 35.10 -0.88 -18.69
N GLY A 252 34.33 -1.29 -17.67
CA GLY A 252 32.89 -1.44 -17.78
C GLY A 252 32.27 -0.15 -18.30
N TYR A 253 31.75 -0.18 -19.53
CA TYR A 253 31.12 0.98 -20.14
C TYR A 253 29.84 1.31 -19.37
N ARG A 254 29.86 2.46 -18.69
CA ARG A 254 28.71 3.02 -17.96
C ARG A 254 28.50 4.46 -18.39
N ARG A 255 27.33 4.77 -18.93
CA ARG A 255 26.93 6.14 -19.32
C ARG A 255 25.73 6.57 -18.47
N LEU A 256 25.80 7.79 -17.95
CA LEU A 256 24.68 8.49 -17.33
C LEU A 256 24.23 9.64 -18.24
N GLN A 257 22.93 9.77 -18.47
CA GLN A 257 22.36 10.87 -19.24
C GLN A 257 21.09 11.41 -18.58
N LEU A 258 20.99 12.74 -18.44
CA LEU A 258 19.75 13.42 -18.06
C LEU A 258 18.82 13.51 -19.27
N VAL A 259 17.55 13.15 -19.08
CA VAL A 259 16.53 13.13 -20.12
C VAL A 259 15.31 13.94 -19.64
N PRO A 260 14.93 15.01 -20.36
CA PRO A 260 13.83 15.89 -19.95
C PRO A 260 12.43 15.35 -20.33
N SER A 261 12.37 14.15 -20.92
CA SER A 261 11.14 13.56 -21.46
C SER A 261 11.11 12.06 -21.25
N SER A 262 9.92 11.48 -21.29
CA SER A 262 9.70 10.03 -21.13
C SER A 262 10.08 9.17 -22.35
N THR A 263 10.80 9.75 -23.32
CA THR A 263 11.37 9.08 -24.48
C THR A 263 12.83 9.52 -24.65
N CYS A 264 13.71 8.59 -25.02
CA CYS A 264 15.12 8.85 -25.27
C CYS A 264 15.65 8.04 -26.46
N LEU A 265 16.52 8.64 -27.26
CA LEU A 265 17.27 7.97 -28.32
C LEU A 265 18.74 7.87 -27.90
N VAL A 266 19.18 6.66 -27.56
CA VAL A 266 20.57 6.36 -27.21
C VAL A 266 21.33 6.01 -28.48
N ARG A 267 22.38 6.78 -28.81
CA ARG A 267 23.22 6.55 -29.99
C ARG A 267 24.63 6.11 -29.61
N GLY A 268 25.31 5.46 -30.55
CA GLY A 268 26.70 5.02 -30.42
C GLY A 268 26.84 3.73 -29.62
N LEU A 269 25.84 2.84 -29.74
CA LEU A 269 25.91 1.48 -29.22
C LEU A 269 26.71 0.62 -30.19
N GLN A 270 27.48 -0.33 -29.66
CA GLN A 270 28.24 -1.27 -30.49
C GLN A 270 27.32 -2.40 -30.96
N PRO A 271 27.26 -2.68 -32.27
CA PRO A 271 26.47 -3.80 -32.78
C PRO A 271 26.91 -5.14 -32.18
N GLY A 272 25.94 -6.03 -31.93
CA GLY A 272 26.21 -7.39 -31.42
C GLY A 272 26.59 -7.47 -29.92
N ARG A 273 26.45 -6.38 -29.16
CA ARG A 273 26.72 -6.33 -27.72
C ARG A 273 25.41 -6.21 -26.91
N GLY A 274 25.38 -6.80 -25.72
CA GLY A 274 24.24 -6.69 -24.80
C GLY A 274 24.34 -5.45 -23.91
N TYR A 275 23.26 -4.69 -23.79
CA TYR A 275 23.16 -3.49 -22.95
C TYR A 275 22.00 -3.60 -21.97
N GLU A 276 22.19 -3.06 -20.78
CA GLU A 276 21.15 -2.83 -19.78
C GLU A 276 20.85 -1.34 -19.68
N PHE A 277 19.56 -1.00 -19.64
CA PHE A 277 19.07 0.35 -19.50
C PHE A 277 18.24 0.48 -18.23
N THR A 278 18.62 1.43 -17.37
CA THR A 278 17.91 1.71 -16.12
C THR A 278 17.52 3.17 -16.10
N VAL A 279 16.23 3.45 -15.90
CA VAL A 279 15.71 4.81 -15.81
C VAL A 279 15.29 5.12 -14.38
N ARG A 280 15.64 6.32 -13.91
CA ARG A 280 15.20 6.86 -12.61
C ARG A 280 14.72 8.29 -12.75
N ARG A 281 13.96 8.77 -11.78
CA ARG A 281 13.66 10.21 -11.65
C ARG A 281 14.86 10.93 -11.05
N SER A 282 15.16 12.13 -11.53
CA SER A 282 16.35 12.89 -11.08
C SER A 282 16.16 13.64 -9.76
N ASP A 283 14.95 13.63 -9.17
CA ASP A 283 14.62 14.36 -7.94
C ASP A 283 15.24 13.72 -6.67
N ALA A 284 16.58 13.72 -6.62
CA ALA A 284 17.35 13.19 -5.50
C ALA A 284 17.24 14.04 -4.22
N GLY A 285 16.85 15.32 -4.37
CA GLY A 285 16.76 16.27 -3.26
C GLY A 285 15.74 15.82 -2.21
N THR A 286 14.55 15.44 -2.67
CA THR A 286 13.43 15.04 -1.80
C THR A 286 13.27 13.52 -1.64
N LEU A 287 13.98 12.70 -2.43
CA LEU A 287 13.87 11.23 -2.37
C LEU A 287 14.16 10.66 -0.97
N VAL A 288 13.18 9.96 -0.40
CA VAL A 288 13.19 9.37 0.95
C VAL A 288 13.54 7.89 0.92
N PHE A 289 12.81 7.14 0.10
CA PHE A 289 12.91 5.68 0.04
C PHE A 289 12.62 5.21 -1.37
N GLN A 290 13.38 4.23 -1.83
CA GLN A 290 13.17 3.51 -3.07
C GLN A 290 13.68 2.10 -2.84
N SER A 291 12.86 1.09 -3.16
CA SER A 291 13.36 -0.27 -3.30
C SER A 291 13.96 -0.41 -4.71
N TRP A 292 15.12 -1.05 -4.78
CA TRP A 292 15.77 -1.40 -6.04
C TRP A 292 15.49 -2.87 -6.34
#